data_AF-A0A954LJI7-F1
#
_entry.id   AF-A0A954LJI7-F1
#
_cell.length_a   1.000
_cell.length_b   1.000
_cell.length_c   1.000
_cell.angle_alpha   90.00
_cell.angle_beta   90.00
_cell.angle_gamma   90.00
#
_symmetry.space_group_name_H-M   'P 1'
#
loop_
_entity.id
_entity.type
_entity.pdbx_description
1 polymer ?
#
loop_
_entity_poly.entity_id
_entity_poly.type
_entity_poly.pdbx_seq_one_letter_code
_entity_poly.pdbx_strand_id
1 'polypeptide(L)'
;LPRSDFFEHDVIFLGDMPADVLSTRFCEMTKEFVSEFGGGLVVIAGPRFGPGQLARTPLADMLPVFVDPDARIRDERDFRLELTPMAKLAQYDFMHVGETEEETATAWENLGRLPWYQPVQSVEPSATTVLAEHPTDTCINGKTKQPLIAVRQYGRGEVVYIAFNEMWRLRRLYGEKYYRNFWGPLIKRLGLSHALGQQKRFVPRTDRKEYQADDKVLLTVEAYDEDFNPLTEEEIEKRSQQKSLEYELRLPGPGSSSATVKQQARVSLLRPGVFETRIPVFQSGEYSIRVRDPITGKYADPIHFQVASLSAERRSAVRDSTVQHRLADLSRGQAYELTNVDDILKDLSSKTITERTVDIRQLWSTWPCFALLILLMLGEWWCRKLVNLP
;
A
#
# COMPACT_ATOMS: atom_id res chain seq x y z
N LEU A 1 -4.03 -26.06 19.25
CA LEU A 1 -5.06 -25.21 18.62
C LEU A 1 -5.58 -25.91 17.38
N PRO A 2 -6.89 -25.97 17.16
CA PRO A 2 -7.48 -26.30 15.87
C PRO A 2 -6.89 -25.42 14.76
N ARG A 3 -6.87 -25.94 13.54
CA ARG A 3 -6.25 -25.27 12.39
C ARG A 3 -7.04 -24.02 11.99
N SER A 4 -8.37 -24.12 11.95
CA SER A 4 -9.31 -23.00 11.80
C SER A 4 -8.95 -21.82 12.71
N ASP A 5 -8.90 -22.07 14.02
CA ASP A 5 -8.68 -21.04 15.04
C ASP A 5 -7.31 -20.38 14.86
N PHE A 6 -6.29 -21.14 14.46
CA PHE A 6 -4.96 -20.60 14.22
C PHE A 6 -4.95 -19.56 13.10
N PHE A 7 -5.64 -19.85 11.98
CA PHE A 7 -5.67 -18.98 10.80
C PHE A 7 -6.66 -17.81 10.91
N GLU A 8 -7.54 -17.80 11.90
CA GLU A 8 -8.36 -16.61 12.21
C GLU A 8 -7.48 -15.41 12.62
N HIS A 9 -6.31 -15.64 13.20
CA HIS A 9 -5.39 -14.59 13.66
C HIS A 9 -4.72 -13.86 12.49
N ASP A 10 -4.36 -12.59 12.69
CA ASP A 10 -3.71 -11.76 11.64
C ASP A 10 -2.20 -11.60 11.85
N VAL A 11 -1.76 -11.63 13.11
CA VAL A 11 -0.35 -11.44 13.49
C VAL A 11 0.01 -12.38 14.63
N ILE A 12 1.17 -13.02 14.53
CA ILE A 12 1.73 -13.89 15.58
C ILE A 12 2.95 -13.19 16.19
N PHE A 13 3.02 -13.17 17.52
CA PHE A 13 4.17 -12.69 18.28
C PHE A 13 4.86 -13.87 18.96
N LEU A 14 6.13 -14.07 18.65
CA LEU A 14 7.01 -15.03 19.32
C LEU A 14 8.09 -14.26 20.07
N GLY A 15 8.12 -14.39 21.39
CA GLY A 15 9.13 -13.74 22.22
C GLY A 15 9.52 -14.58 23.40
N ASP A 16 10.83 -14.67 23.66
CA ASP A 16 11.41 -15.38 24.81
C ASP A 16 10.88 -16.81 25.01
N MET A 17 10.71 -17.57 23.92
CA MET A 17 10.22 -18.95 23.96
C MET A 17 11.31 -19.98 23.63
N PRO A 18 11.40 -21.08 24.40
CA PRO A 18 12.32 -22.17 24.11
C PRO A 18 11.80 -23.03 22.94
N ALA A 19 12.73 -23.69 22.23
CA ALA A 19 12.42 -24.48 21.05
C ALA A 19 11.55 -25.72 21.34
N ASP A 20 11.65 -26.28 22.54
CA ASP A 20 10.96 -27.50 22.98
C ASP A 20 9.45 -27.31 23.16
N VAL A 21 9.00 -26.08 23.46
CA VAL A 21 7.58 -25.72 23.53
C VAL A 21 6.98 -25.55 22.12
N LEU A 22 7.81 -25.28 21.11
CA LEU A 22 7.38 -25.11 19.73
C LEU A 22 7.27 -26.47 19.02
N SER A 23 6.07 -27.04 19.04
CA SER A 23 5.80 -28.26 18.27
C SER A 23 6.09 -28.07 16.78
N THR A 24 6.56 -29.12 16.09
CA THR A 24 6.80 -29.09 14.64
C THR A 24 5.57 -28.62 13.87
N ARG A 25 4.38 -29.11 14.26
CA ARG A 25 3.09 -28.71 13.68
C ARG A 25 2.85 -27.20 13.80
N PHE A 26 3.16 -26.59 14.94
CA PHE A 26 3.03 -25.14 15.11
C PHE A 26 3.96 -24.38 14.17
N CYS A 27 5.22 -24.82 14.05
CA CYS A 27 6.19 -24.20 13.15
C CYS A 27 5.76 -24.29 11.69
N GLU A 28 5.23 -25.42 11.26
CA GLU A 28 4.70 -25.63 9.90
C GLU A 28 3.47 -24.75 9.63
N MET A 29 2.48 -24.73 10.54
CA MET A 29 1.31 -23.87 10.40
C MET A 29 1.70 -22.38 10.39
N THR A 30 2.69 -21.98 11.18
CA THR A 30 3.20 -20.60 11.17
C THR A 30 3.89 -20.28 9.85
N LYS A 31 4.66 -21.22 9.28
CA LYS A 31 5.30 -21.05 7.98
C LYS A 31 4.28 -20.86 6.87
N GLU A 32 3.24 -21.67 6.87
CA GLU A 32 2.12 -21.57 5.94
C GLU A 32 1.34 -20.26 6.13
N PHE A 33 1.06 -19.90 7.37
CA PHE A 33 0.39 -18.64 7.73
C PHE A 33 1.08 -17.41 7.15
N VAL A 34 2.40 -17.33 7.27
CA VAL A 34 3.19 -16.21 6.72
C VAL A 34 3.29 -16.33 5.20
N SER A 35 3.69 -17.48 4.67
CA SER A 35 4.02 -17.61 3.25
C SER A 35 2.82 -17.63 2.31
N GLU A 36 1.75 -18.34 2.65
CA GLU A 36 0.59 -18.59 1.77
C GLU A 36 -0.58 -17.65 2.07
N PHE A 37 -0.87 -17.45 3.36
CA PHE A 37 -1.99 -16.62 3.80
C PHE A 37 -1.61 -15.15 4.03
N GLY A 38 -0.32 -14.81 4.03
CA GLY A 38 0.12 -13.42 4.15
C GLY A 38 0.09 -12.85 5.56
N GLY A 39 0.13 -13.73 6.57
CA GLY A 39 0.23 -13.37 7.98
C GLY A 39 1.52 -12.66 8.35
N GLY A 40 1.43 -11.85 9.39
CA GLY A 40 2.60 -11.22 10.00
C GLY A 40 3.18 -12.05 11.13
N LEU A 41 4.51 -12.17 11.17
CA LEU A 41 5.22 -12.79 12.28
C LEU A 41 6.18 -11.77 12.92
N VAL A 42 6.07 -11.55 14.22
CA VAL A 42 7.02 -10.75 14.98
C VAL A 42 7.83 -11.67 15.89
N VAL A 43 9.15 -11.66 15.74
CA VAL A 43 10.08 -12.41 16.58
C VAL A 43 10.88 -11.42 17.42
N ILE A 44 10.69 -11.50 18.74
CA ILE A 44 11.35 -10.64 19.72
C ILE A 44 12.34 -11.50 20.50
N ALA A 45 13.62 -11.16 20.44
CA ALA A 45 14.61 -11.84 21.25
C ALA A 45 14.35 -11.54 22.73
N GLY A 46 14.39 -12.59 23.57
CA GLY A 46 14.31 -12.47 25.02
C GLY A 46 15.64 -12.85 25.69
N PRO A 47 15.83 -12.43 26.95
CA PRO A 47 17.07 -12.67 27.69
C PRO A 47 17.23 -14.13 28.12
N ARG A 48 16.15 -14.92 28.17
CA ARG A 48 16.20 -16.35 28.51
C ARG A 48 16.36 -17.19 27.26
N PHE A 49 15.59 -16.86 26.23
CA PHE A 49 15.51 -17.59 24.98
C PHE A 49 15.59 -16.61 23.80
N GLY A 50 16.71 -16.68 23.10
CA GLY A 50 16.95 -15.90 21.89
C GLY A 50 16.49 -16.62 20.61
N PRO A 51 16.56 -15.93 19.47
CA PRO A 51 16.26 -16.48 18.14
C PRO A 51 17.12 -17.70 17.74
N GLY A 52 18.25 -17.95 18.42
CA GLY A 52 19.04 -19.18 18.26
C GLY A 52 18.23 -20.45 18.57
N GLN A 53 17.19 -20.37 19.41
CA GLN A 53 16.24 -21.47 19.65
C GLN A 53 15.48 -21.87 18.39
N LEU A 54 15.26 -20.92 17.47
CA LEU A 54 14.53 -21.17 16.23
C LEU A 54 15.40 -21.81 15.15
N ALA A 55 16.73 -21.82 15.30
CA ALA A 55 17.69 -22.26 14.29
C ALA A 55 17.44 -23.68 13.75
N ARG A 56 16.91 -24.58 14.60
CA ARG A 56 16.62 -25.98 14.26
C ARG A 56 15.13 -26.23 13.99
N THR A 57 14.37 -25.17 13.72
CA THR A 57 12.94 -25.24 13.45
C THR A 57 12.64 -24.73 12.04
N PRO A 58 11.50 -25.12 11.42
CA PRO A 58 11.06 -24.55 10.15
C PRO A 58 10.92 -23.02 10.13
N LEU A 59 10.89 -22.37 11.30
CA LEU A 59 10.79 -20.91 11.43
C LEU A 59 12.10 -20.19 11.06
N ALA A 60 13.26 -20.86 11.18
CA ALA A 60 14.56 -20.27 10.86
C ALA A 60 14.61 -19.72 9.43
N ASP A 61 14.06 -20.47 8.47
CA ASP A 61 14.04 -20.11 7.05
C ASP A 61 13.34 -18.78 6.76
N MET A 62 12.44 -18.34 7.65
CA MET A 62 11.64 -17.14 7.47
C MET A 62 12.26 -15.90 8.09
N LEU A 63 13.22 -16.06 9.00
CA LEU A 63 13.78 -14.95 9.75
C LEU A 63 14.51 -13.97 8.80
N PRO A 64 14.50 -12.66 9.10
CA PRO A 64 15.34 -11.67 8.42
C PRO A 64 16.85 -11.86 8.63
N VAL A 65 17.24 -12.82 9.46
CA VAL A 65 18.60 -13.02 9.94
C VAL A 65 18.91 -14.51 10.00
N PHE A 66 20.15 -14.86 9.69
CA PHE A 66 20.70 -16.17 9.99
C PHE A 66 21.10 -16.19 11.47
N VAL A 67 20.49 -17.10 12.21
CA VAL A 67 20.69 -17.25 13.64
C VAL A 67 21.77 -18.29 13.91
N ASP A 68 22.62 -18.01 14.90
CA ASP A 68 23.57 -18.99 15.41
C ASP A 68 22.93 -19.65 16.66
N PRO A 69 22.75 -20.99 16.69
CA PRO A 69 22.17 -21.69 17.83
C PRO A 69 23.01 -21.57 19.11
N ASP A 70 24.32 -21.34 18.98
CA ASP A 70 25.25 -21.28 20.10
C ASP A 70 25.53 -19.84 20.56
N ALA A 71 24.98 -18.85 19.85
CA ALA A 71 25.10 -17.44 20.20
C ALA A 71 24.42 -17.15 21.55
N ARG A 72 25.16 -16.46 22.43
CA ARG A 72 24.65 -15.94 23.71
C ARG A 72 24.35 -14.45 23.59
N ILE A 73 23.49 -13.96 24.48
CA ILE A 73 23.25 -12.51 24.62
C ILE A 73 24.59 -11.78 24.79
N ARG A 74 24.69 -10.58 24.24
CA ARG A 74 25.79 -9.65 24.51
C ARG A 74 25.26 -8.53 25.38
N ASP A 75 25.78 -8.45 26.60
CA ASP A 75 25.38 -7.52 27.66
C ASP A 75 26.59 -6.78 28.29
N GLU A 76 27.75 -6.83 27.65
CA GLU A 76 29.00 -6.27 28.17
C GLU A 76 28.99 -4.73 28.25
N ARG A 77 28.29 -4.08 27.31
CA ARG A 77 28.31 -2.62 27.15
C ARG A 77 26.97 -2.08 26.67
N ASP A 78 26.51 -1.07 27.40
CA ASP A 78 25.36 -0.25 27.04
C ASP A 78 25.60 0.54 25.74
N PHE A 79 24.72 0.37 24.76
CA PHE A 79 24.80 1.04 23.46
C PHE A 79 23.50 1.79 23.14
N ARG A 80 23.56 2.71 22.17
CA ARG A 80 22.36 3.32 21.58
C ARG A 80 22.15 2.71 20.21
N LEU A 81 20.92 2.34 19.87
CA LEU A 81 20.60 1.87 18.53
C LEU A 81 20.77 3.00 17.51
N GLU A 82 21.22 2.65 16.31
CA GLU A 82 21.27 3.58 15.18
C GLU A 82 20.19 3.20 14.18
N LEU A 83 19.37 4.18 13.78
CA LEU A 83 18.41 4.00 12.70
C LEU A 83 19.12 4.05 11.36
N THR A 84 18.83 3.09 10.49
CA THR A 84 19.33 3.10 9.12
C THR A 84 18.54 4.12 8.28
N PRO A 85 19.07 4.57 7.12
CA PRO A 85 18.30 5.40 6.20
C PRO A 85 16.99 4.75 5.73
N MET A 86 16.93 3.41 5.74
CA MET A 86 15.75 2.65 5.32
C MET A 86 14.59 2.83 6.30
N ALA A 87 14.86 3.05 7.60
CA ALA A 87 13.83 3.30 8.60
C ALA A 87 13.03 4.59 8.35
N LYS A 88 13.53 5.51 7.54
CA LYS A 88 12.85 6.78 7.19
C LYS A 88 11.89 6.65 6.01
N LEU A 89 11.85 5.51 5.34
CA LEU A 89 10.96 5.31 4.19
C LEU A 89 9.51 5.24 4.67
N ALA A 90 8.61 5.90 3.93
CA ALA A 90 7.18 6.00 4.28
C ALA A 90 6.48 4.64 4.47
N GLN A 91 7.00 3.56 3.88
CA GLN A 91 6.47 2.22 4.08
C GLN A 91 6.71 1.68 5.50
N TYR A 92 7.74 2.14 6.21
CA TYR A 92 8.05 1.73 7.58
C TYR A 92 7.55 2.79 8.59
N ASP A 93 6.28 3.18 8.45
CA ASP A 93 5.61 4.18 9.28
C ASP A 93 5.68 3.89 10.79
N PHE A 94 5.73 2.62 11.20
CA PHE A 94 5.95 2.22 12.60
C PHE A 94 7.31 2.63 13.18
N MET A 95 8.29 2.99 12.33
CA MET A 95 9.56 3.58 12.76
C MET A 95 9.46 5.09 12.98
N HIS A 96 8.40 5.74 12.46
CA HIS A 96 8.08 7.16 12.65
C HIS A 96 7.24 7.32 13.92
N VAL A 97 7.88 7.13 15.07
CA VAL A 97 7.22 7.06 16.38
C VAL A 97 6.64 8.42 16.82
N GLY A 98 7.16 9.53 16.30
CA GLY A 98 6.66 10.89 16.50
C GLY A 98 5.95 11.45 15.26
N GLU A 99 5.24 12.57 15.40
CA GLU A 99 4.54 13.24 14.29
C GLU A 99 5.51 13.95 13.33
N THR A 100 6.67 14.36 13.85
CA THR A 100 7.76 14.98 13.09
C THR A 100 9.03 14.13 13.17
N GLU A 101 9.99 14.38 12.28
CA GLU A 101 11.30 13.72 12.33
C GLU A 101 12.06 14.03 13.64
N GLU A 102 11.94 15.26 14.13
CA GLU A 102 12.51 15.73 15.39
C GLU A 102 11.89 15.00 16.60
N GLU A 103 10.57 14.85 16.62
CA GLU A 103 9.88 14.10 17.67
C GLU A 103 10.24 12.61 17.61
N THR A 104 10.35 12.05 16.40
CA THR A 104 10.79 10.66 16.22
C THR A 104 12.20 10.45 16.77
N ALA A 105 13.14 11.36 16.49
CA ALA A 105 14.47 11.32 17.08
C ALA A 105 14.42 11.36 18.61
N THR A 106 13.61 12.26 19.18
CA THR A 106 13.40 12.37 20.63
C THR A 106 12.81 11.08 21.22
N ALA A 107 11.88 10.43 20.53
CA ALA A 107 11.27 9.17 20.96
C ALA A 107 12.30 8.03 21.03
N TRP A 108 13.18 7.92 20.02
CA TRP A 108 14.26 6.94 20.00
C TRP A 108 15.36 7.27 21.02
N GLU A 109 15.64 8.56 21.27
CA GLU A 109 16.51 8.98 22.38
C GLU A 109 15.93 8.61 23.75
N ASN A 110 14.61 8.70 23.91
CA ASN A 110 13.89 8.31 25.14
C ASN A 110 13.97 6.80 25.42
N LEU A 111 14.12 5.94 24.41
CA LEU A 111 14.43 4.50 24.61
C LEU A 111 15.74 4.34 25.42
N GLY A 112 16.67 5.27 25.22
CA GLY A 112 17.93 5.36 25.95
C GLY A 112 18.96 4.32 25.51
N ARG A 113 19.89 4.01 26.42
CA ARG A 113 20.88 2.95 26.20
C ARG A 113 20.25 1.58 26.44
N LEU A 114 20.50 0.67 25.50
CA LEU A 114 20.11 -0.72 25.57
C LEU A 114 21.21 -1.50 26.28
N PRO A 115 20.88 -2.29 27.32
CA PRO A 115 21.87 -3.04 28.08
C PRO A 115 22.34 -4.32 27.38
N TRP A 116 21.58 -4.84 26.41
CA TRP A 116 21.91 -6.08 25.74
C TRP A 116 21.24 -6.22 24.37
N TYR A 117 21.72 -7.17 23.56
CA TYR A 117 21.05 -7.67 22.36
C TYR A 117 21.44 -9.13 22.08
N GLN A 118 20.68 -9.83 21.24
CA GLN A 118 21.08 -11.14 20.72
C GLN A 118 21.91 -10.99 19.43
N PRO A 119 23.17 -11.44 19.40
CA PRO A 119 23.95 -11.44 18.16
C PRO A 119 23.44 -12.50 17.18
N VAL A 120 23.53 -12.17 15.89
CA VAL A 120 23.17 -13.06 14.78
C VAL A 120 24.37 -13.38 13.90
N GLN A 121 24.29 -14.46 13.14
CA GLN A 121 25.35 -14.89 12.23
C GLN A 121 25.53 -13.89 11.09
N SER A 122 24.42 -13.51 10.45
CA SER A 122 24.37 -12.49 9.41
C SER A 122 22.93 -12.07 9.09
N VAL A 123 22.77 -10.97 8.36
CA VAL A 123 21.48 -10.59 7.76
C VAL A 123 21.19 -11.52 6.58
N GLU A 124 19.93 -11.90 6.41
CA GLU A 124 19.45 -12.62 5.22
C GLU A 124 19.46 -11.67 4.01
N PRO A 125 20.16 -11.97 2.90
CA PRO A 125 20.27 -11.03 1.78
C PRO A 125 18.97 -10.86 0.98
N SER A 126 18.07 -11.85 0.99
CA SER A 126 16.87 -11.82 0.15
C SER A 126 15.69 -11.15 0.85
N ALA A 127 15.17 -10.10 0.21
CA ALA A 127 13.95 -9.39 0.60
C ALA A 127 13.94 -8.87 2.05
N THR A 128 15.13 -8.60 2.60
CA THR A 128 15.31 -8.09 3.96
C THR A 128 15.75 -6.63 3.95
N THR A 129 15.16 -5.86 4.85
CA THR A 129 15.53 -4.48 5.14
C THR A 129 15.86 -4.34 6.62
N VAL A 130 17.08 -3.89 6.93
CA VAL A 130 17.49 -3.55 8.29
C VAL A 130 17.06 -2.12 8.60
N LEU A 131 16.29 -1.94 9.67
CA LEU A 131 15.73 -0.64 10.08
C LEU A 131 16.52 -0.01 11.22
N ALA A 132 17.04 -0.83 12.14
CA ALA A 132 17.94 -0.38 13.18
C ALA A 132 19.12 -1.34 13.31
N GLU A 133 20.30 -0.81 13.57
CA GLU A 133 21.56 -1.55 13.69
C GLU A 133 22.35 -1.11 14.92
N HIS A 134 23.26 -1.98 15.35
CA HIS A 134 24.21 -1.67 16.40
C HIS A 134 25.30 -0.72 15.87
N PRO A 135 25.72 0.31 16.63
CA PRO A 135 26.66 1.32 16.16
C PRO A 135 28.05 0.77 15.81
N THR A 136 28.57 -0.16 16.63
CA THR A 136 29.95 -0.67 16.50
C THR A 136 30.05 -2.15 16.16
N ASP A 137 29.23 -3.00 16.79
CA ASP A 137 29.34 -4.45 16.65
C ASP A 137 28.87 -4.97 15.29
N THR A 138 29.64 -5.91 14.76
CA THR A 138 29.36 -6.63 13.53
C THR A 138 28.75 -8.00 13.78
N CYS A 139 28.01 -8.48 12.78
CA CYS A 139 27.54 -9.87 12.67
C CYS A 139 28.71 -10.83 12.85
N ILE A 140 28.44 -12.08 13.26
CA ILE A 140 29.51 -13.07 13.52
C ILE A 140 30.36 -13.32 12.26
N ASN A 141 29.78 -13.17 11.06
CA ASN A 141 30.51 -13.25 9.79
C ASN A 141 31.43 -12.05 9.48
N GLY A 142 31.40 -10.99 10.28
CA GLY A 142 32.22 -9.78 10.16
C GLY A 142 31.86 -8.84 9.00
N LYS A 143 30.78 -9.07 8.24
CA LYS A 143 30.49 -8.32 6.99
C LYS A 143 29.55 -7.14 7.19
N THR A 144 28.55 -7.29 8.05
CA THR A 144 27.50 -6.30 8.30
C THR A 144 27.44 -5.97 9.78
N LYS A 145 26.93 -4.78 10.15
CA LYS A 145 26.60 -4.47 11.55
C LYS A 145 25.52 -5.42 12.08
N GLN A 146 25.43 -5.57 13.40
CA GLN A 146 24.37 -6.37 14.02
C GLN A 146 23.00 -5.72 13.79
N PRO A 147 22.04 -6.40 13.13
CA PRO A 147 20.69 -5.90 12.98
C PRO A 147 19.95 -5.96 14.33
N LEU A 148 19.38 -4.83 14.73
CA LEU A 148 18.57 -4.72 15.94
C LEU A 148 17.07 -4.78 15.64
N ILE A 149 16.65 -4.18 14.54
CA ILE A 149 15.30 -4.30 13.98
C ILE A 149 15.44 -4.57 12.49
N ALA A 150 14.89 -5.67 12.02
CA ALA A 150 14.91 -6.04 10.61
C ALA A 150 13.55 -6.57 10.17
N VAL A 151 13.23 -6.35 8.90
CA VAL A 151 11.97 -6.77 8.28
C VAL A 151 12.29 -7.58 7.05
N ARG A 152 11.61 -8.69 6.84
CA ARG A 152 11.74 -9.52 5.65
C ARG A 152 10.38 -9.88 5.08
N GLN A 153 10.24 -9.76 3.77
CA GLN A 153 9.09 -10.35 3.07
C GLN A 153 9.34 -11.84 2.84
N TYR A 154 8.38 -12.67 3.25
CA TYR A 154 8.47 -14.12 3.10
C TYR A 154 7.15 -14.66 2.52
N GLY A 155 7.20 -15.13 1.28
CA GLY A 155 6.00 -15.45 0.51
C GLY A 155 5.11 -14.20 0.37
N ARG A 156 3.92 -14.25 0.95
CA ARG A 156 2.94 -13.15 0.93
C ARG A 156 2.93 -12.31 2.21
N GLY A 157 3.57 -12.81 3.25
CA GLY A 157 3.59 -12.22 4.57
C GLY A 157 4.88 -11.48 4.84
N GLU A 158 4.99 -11.00 6.07
CA GLU A 158 6.12 -10.21 6.52
C GLU A 158 6.57 -10.68 7.90
N VAL A 159 7.89 -10.83 8.06
CA VAL A 159 8.53 -11.24 9.30
C VAL A 159 9.34 -10.07 9.84
N VAL A 160 9.06 -9.69 11.07
CA VAL A 160 9.74 -8.62 11.79
C VAL A 160 10.57 -9.23 12.90
N TYR A 161 11.85 -8.91 12.93
CA TYR A 161 12.79 -9.35 13.93
C TYR A 161 13.23 -8.17 14.79
N ILE A 162 13.18 -8.34 16.11
CA ILE A 162 13.68 -7.38 17.10
C ILE A 162 14.68 -8.12 18.00
N ALA A 163 15.93 -7.66 18.03
CA ALA A 163 17.05 -8.34 18.69
C ALA A 163 17.09 -8.18 20.22
N PHE A 164 16.09 -7.51 20.82
CA PHE A 164 16.01 -7.22 22.25
C PHE A 164 14.52 -7.06 22.66
N ASN A 165 14.21 -7.13 23.97
CA ASN A 165 12.83 -6.97 24.48
C ASN A 165 12.59 -5.67 25.29
N GLU A 166 13.45 -4.68 25.13
CA GLU A 166 13.46 -3.41 25.86
C GLU A 166 12.54 -2.31 25.28
N MET A 167 11.67 -2.62 24.32
CA MET A 167 10.75 -1.65 23.69
C MET A 167 9.79 -0.99 24.69
N TRP A 168 9.56 -1.61 25.85
CA TRP A 168 8.80 -1.01 26.97
C TRP A 168 9.41 0.32 27.45
N ARG A 169 10.71 0.56 27.24
CA ARG A 169 11.41 1.80 27.61
C ARG A 169 10.89 3.03 26.87
N LEU A 170 10.21 2.86 25.73
CA LEU A 170 9.51 3.96 25.08
C LEU A 170 8.48 4.64 26.00
N ARG A 171 8.07 3.99 27.10
CA ARG A 171 7.16 4.57 28.09
C ARG A 171 7.81 5.47 29.15
N ARG A 172 9.14 5.48 29.26
CA ARG A 172 9.87 6.03 30.42
C ARG A 172 9.56 7.50 30.75
N LEU A 173 9.40 8.36 29.73
CA LEU A 173 9.12 9.80 29.93
C LEU A 173 7.77 10.26 29.35
N TYR A 174 7.22 9.51 28.39
CA TYR A 174 6.04 9.92 27.60
C TYR A 174 4.86 8.96 27.71
N GLY A 175 4.90 8.03 28.68
CA GLY A 175 3.83 7.05 28.90
C GLY A 175 3.57 6.20 27.65
N GLU A 176 2.30 5.94 27.34
CA GLU A 176 1.96 5.04 26.23
C GLU A 176 2.14 5.63 24.82
N LYS A 177 2.44 6.94 24.67
CA LYS A 177 2.43 7.63 23.36
C LYS A 177 3.33 6.92 22.34
N TYR A 178 4.64 6.90 22.60
CA TYR A 178 5.63 6.33 21.68
C TYR A 178 5.54 4.81 21.59
N TYR A 179 5.20 4.14 22.70
CA TYR A 179 4.99 2.69 22.69
C TYR A 179 3.85 2.30 21.73
N ARG A 180 2.71 2.99 21.79
CA ARG A 180 1.56 2.73 20.90
C ARG A 180 1.83 3.14 19.46
N ASN A 181 2.56 4.24 19.24
CA ASN A 181 2.93 4.69 17.90
C ASN A 181 3.91 3.75 17.20
N PHE A 182 4.66 2.92 17.95
CA PHE A 182 5.44 1.84 17.37
C PHE A 182 4.55 0.61 17.09
N TRP A 183 3.89 0.05 18.11
CA TRP A 183 3.20 -1.23 17.98
C TRP A 183 1.90 -1.16 17.17
N GLY A 184 1.14 -0.07 17.26
CA GLY A 184 -0.13 0.10 16.56
C GLY A 184 0.04 0.03 15.04
N PRO A 185 0.86 0.93 14.44
CA PRO A 185 1.16 0.88 13.01
C PRO A 185 1.83 -0.42 12.58
N LEU A 186 2.71 -1.01 13.41
CA LEU A 186 3.34 -2.30 13.11
C LEU A 186 2.30 -3.43 12.97
N ILE A 187 1.42 -3.59 13.96
CA ILE A 187 0.35 -4.59 13.94
C ILE A 187 -0.60 -4.32 12.78
N LYS A 188 -0.96 -3.05 12.55
CA LYS A 188 -1.79 -2.66 11.41
C LYS A 188 -1.13 -3.08 10.10
N ARG A 189 0.14 -2.76 9.88
CA ARG A 189 0.90 -3.15 8.68
C ARG A 189 0.89 -4.67 8.47
N LEU A 190 1.18 -5.42 9.53
CA LEU A 190 1.25 -6.87 9.50
C LEU A 190 -0.11 -7.55 9.33
N GLY A 191 -1.21 -6.90 9.72
CA GLY A 191 -2.58 -7.38 9.53
C GLY A 191 -3.28 -6.83 8.27
N LEU A 192 -2.75 -5.79 7.62
CA LEU A 192 -3.39 -5.15 6.46
C LEU A 192 -3.39 -6.02 5.21
N SER A 193 -2.41 -6.92 5.06
CA SER A 193 -2.40 -7.97 4.02
C SER A 193 -3.67 -8.83 4.07
N HIS A 194 -4.23 -9.03 5.26
CA HIS A 194 -5.49 -9.74 5.51
C HIS A 194 -6.72 -8.84 5.40
N ALA A 195 -6.65 -7.61 5.90
CA ALA A 195 -7.79 -6.69 5.92
C ALA A 195 -8.34 -6.32 4.53
N LEU A 196 -7.52 -6.44 3.47
CA LEU A 196 -7.91 -6.19 2.08
C LEU A 196 -8.64 -7.37 1.41
N GLY A 197 -8.74 -8.53 2.06
CA GLY A 197 -9.50 -9.68 1.56
C GLY A 197 -10.26 -10.33 2.71
N GLN A 198 -11.52 -9.93 2.91
CA GLN A 198 -12.37 -10.38 4.03
C GLN A 198 -12.65 -11.89 4.10
N GLN A 199 -12.08 -12.70 3.19
CA GLN A 199 -12.20 -14.15 3.17
C GLN A 199 -10.82 -14.77 2.92
N LYS A 200 -9.99 -14.92 3.96
CA LYS A 200 -8.67 -15.62 3.89
C LYS A 200 -8.76 -16.98 3.20
N ARG A 201 -9.90 -17.65 3.42
CA ARG A 201 -10.24 -18.94 2.85
C ARG A 201 -10.66 -18.87 1.36
N PHE A 202 -11.18 -17.75 0.88
CA PHE A 202 -11.74 -17.66 -0.47
C PHE A 202 -11.42 -16.32 -1.12
N VAL A 203 -10.32 -16.28 -1.86
CA VAL A 203 -9.72 -15.05 -2.38
C VAL A 203 -9.75 -15.05 -3.91
N PRO A 204 -10.77 -14.42 -4.54
CA PRO A 204 -10.77 -14.20 -5.97
C PRO A 204 -9.88 -12.98 -6.30
N ARG A 205 -9.09 -13.07 -7.37
CA ARG A 205 -8.18 -12.01 -7.84
C ARG A 205 -8.10 -11.99 -9.36
N THR A 206 -7.76 -10.81 -9.89
CA THR A 206 -7.40 -10.63 -11.29
C THR A 206 -5.92 -10.30 -11.40
N ASP A 207 -5.28 -10.63 -12.53
CA ASP A 207 -3.85 -10.38 -12.72
C ASP A 207 -3.50 -8.88 -12.83
N ARG A 208 -4.45 -8.07 -13.30
CA ARG A 208 -4.34 -6.61 -13.45
C ARG A 208 -5.62 -5.91 -12.99
N LYS A 209 -5.50 -4.59 -12.76
CA LYS A 209 -6.62 -3.68 -12.46
C LYS A 209 -7.13 -2.94 -13.71
N GLU A 210 -6.28 -2.83 -14.73
CA GLU A 210 -6.59 -2.16 -15.99
C GLU A 210 -6.28 -3.11 -17.15
N TYR A 211 -7.22 -3.22 -18.09
CA TYR A 211 -7.13 -4.03 -19.30
C TYR A 211 -7.49 -3.20 -20.52
N GLN A 212 -7.20 -3.75 -21.69
CA GLN A 212 -7.64 -3.21 -22.97
C GLN A 212 -8.81 -4.02 -23.52
N ALA A 213 -9.60 -3.40 -24.40
CA ALA A 213 -10.56 -4.16 -25.20
C ALA A 213 -9.84 -5.28 -25.98
N ASP A 214 -10.46 -6.46 -26.03
CA ASP A 214 -9.93 -7.73 -26.56
C ASP A 214 -8.90 -8.46 -25.66
N ASP A 215 -8.55 -7.91 -24.49
CA ASP A 215 -7.75 -8.64 -23.51
C ASP A 215 -8.51 -9.82 -22.90
N LYS A 216 -7.74 -10.78 -22.37
CA LYS A 216 -8.26 -11.88 -21.56
C LYS A 216 -7.85 -11.65 -20.11
N VAL A 217 -8.84 -11.31 -19.28
CA VAL A 217 -8.67 -11.16 -17.84
C VAL A 217 -8.41 -12.53 -17.23
N LEU A 218 -7.29 -12.70 -16.52
CA LEU A 218 -7.03 -13.92 -15.77
C LEU A 218 -7.68 -13.78 -14.38
N LEU A 219 -8.77 -14.52 -14.17
CA LEU A 219 -9.39 -14.65 -12.85
C LEU A 219 -8.78 -15.88 -12.16
N THR A 220 -8.08 -15.64 -11.07
CA THR A 220 -7.55 -16.68 -10.18
C THR A 220 -8.33 -16.66 -8.88
N VAL A 221 -8.82 -17.81 -8.43
CA VAL A 221 -9.55 -17.95 -7.16
C VAL A 221 -8.82 -18.95 -6.30
N GLU A 222 -8.37 -18.48 -5.14
CA GLU A 222 -7.78 -19.35 -4.12
C GLU A 222 -8.86 -19.73 -3.13
N ALA A 223 -9.13 -21.02 -3.03
CA ALA A 223 -10.27 -21.54 -2.31
C ALA A 223 -9.82 -22.66 -1.37
N TYR A 224 -10.08 -22.47 -0.09
CA TYR A 224 -9.75 -23.38 0.99
C TYR A 224 -11.04 -23.84 1.70
N ASP A 225 -10.93 -24.91 2.50
CA ASP A 225 -12.01 -25.38 3.37
C ASP A 225 -12.02 -24.68 4.73
N GLU A 226 -12.97 -25.03 5.60
CA GLU A 226 -13.11 -24.45 6.95
C GLU A 226 -11.84 -24.64 7.81
N ASP A 227 -11.04 -25.66 7.50
CA ASP A 227 -9.77 -25.98 8.13
C ASP A 227 -8.56 -25.41 7.36
N PHE A 228 -8.78 -24.53 6.37
CA PHE A 228 -7.73 -23.94 5.54
C PHE A 228 -6.90 -24.96 4.74
N ASN A 229 -7.48 -26.12 4.40
CA ASN A 229 -6.91 -27.03 3.43
C ASN A 229 -7.34 -26.63 2.01
N PRO A 230 -6.49 -26.81 1.00
CA PRO A 230 -6.80 -26.46 -0.38
C PRO A 230 -8.00 -27.28 -0.89
N LEU A 231 -9.04 -26.60 -1.40
CA LEU A 231 -10.21 -27.28 -1.95
C LEU A 231 -9.86 -28.09 -3.20
N THR A 232 -10.38 -29.30 -3.25
CA THR A 232 -10.25 -30.21 -4.38
C THR A 232 -11.52 -30.25 -5.24
N GLU A 233 -11.41 -30.75 -6.48
CA GLU A 233 -12.55 -30.89 -7.40
C GLU A 233 -13.65 -31.78 -6.80
N GLU A 234 -13.28 -32.83 -6.07
CA GLU A 234 -14.21 -33.77 -5.43
C GLU A 234 -15.03 -33.13 -4.30
N GLU A 235 -14.42 -32.24 -3.52
CA GLU A 235 -15.11 -31.54 -2.43
C GLU A 235 -16.10 -30.51 -2.97
N ILE A 236 -15.76 -29.85 -4.08
CA ILE A 236 -16.66 -28.94 -4.78
C ILE A 236 -17.81 -29.73 -5.41
N GLU A 237 -17.53 -30.88 -6.03
CA GLU A 237 -18.57 -31.74 -6.60
C GLU A 237 -19.57 -32.21 -5.53
N LYS A 238 -19.08 -32.62 -4.36
CA LYS A 238 -19.93 -33.02 -3.22
C LYS A 238 -20.85 -31.88 -2.73
N ARG A 239 -20.38 -30.64 -2.73
CA ARG A 239 -21.12 -29.49 -2.17
C ARG A 239 -21.98 -28.74 -3.18
N SER A 240 -21.47 -28.58 -4.40
CA SER A 240 -22.07 -27.75 -5.46
C SER A 240 -22.74 -28.58 -6.56
N GLN A 241 -22.63 -29.91 -6.55
CA GLN A 241 -23.03 -30.80 -7.66
C GLN A 241 -22.38 -30.43 -9.00
N GLN A 242 -21.28 -29.69 -8.95
CA GLN A 242 -20.52 -29.21 -10.10
C GLN A 242 -19.03 -29.30 -9.75
N LYS A 243 -18.19 -29.52 -10.77
CA LYS A 243 -16.74 -29.68 -10.62
C LYS A 243 -15.96 -28.36 -10.68
N SER A 244 -16.64 -27.22 -10.62
CA SER A 244 -16.05 -25.91 -10.88
C SER A 244 -16.75 -24.82 -10.09
N LEU A 245 -16.04 -23.73 -9.82
CA LEU A 245 -16.63 -22.56 -9.18
C LEU A 245 -17.47 -21.75 -10.18
N GLU A 246 -18.53 -21.12 -9.68
CA GLU A 246 -19.38 -20.21 -10.44
C GLU A 246 -18.94 -18.76 -10.22
N TYR A 247 -18.78 -18.01 -11.31
CA TYR A 247 -18.61 -16.55 -11.24
C TYR A 247 -19.75 -15.82 -11.97
N GLU A 248 -20.11 -14.63 -11.47
CA GLU A 248 -20.99 -13.67 -12.13
C GLU A 248 -20.16 -12.47 -12.60
N LEU A 249 -20.14 -12.23 -13.91
CA LEU A 249 -19.57 -11.01 -14.51
C LEU A 249 -20.67 -9.98 -14.74
N ARG A 250 -20.44 -8.73 -14.32
CA ARG A 250 -21.24 -7.56 -14.70
C ARG A 250 -20.53 -6.78 -15.80
N LEU A 251 -21.24 -6.59 -16.92
CA LEU A 251 -20.76 -5.82 -18.06
C LEU A 251 -20.96 -4.31 -17.84
N PRO A 252 -20.12 -3.46 -18.47
CA PRO A 252 -20.30 -2.01 -18.44
C PRO A 252 -21.57 -1.61 -19.22
N GLY A 253 -22.35 -0.67 -18.68
CA GLY A 253 -23.57 -0.17 -19.32
C GLY A 253 -23.93 1.27 -18.90
N PRO A 254 -24.63 2.05 -19.75
CA PRO A 254 -25.00 3.42 -19.42
C PRO A 254 -26.16 3.46 -18.41
N GLY A 255 -25.89 4.01 -17.23
CA GLY A 255 -26.89 4.31 -16.22
C GLY A 255 -27.30 3.13 -15.33
N SER A 256 -27.94 3.47 -14.20
CA SER A 256 -28.41 2.60 -13.10
C SER A 256 -29.39 1.48 -13.48
N SER A 257 -29.61 1.26 -14.77
CA SER A 257 -30.40 0.18 -15.37
C SER A 257 -29.54 -0.69 -16.30
N SER A 258 -28.25 -0.85 -16.00
CA SER A 258 -27.40 -1.82 -16.68
C SER A 258 -28.07 -3.19 -16.56
N ALA A 259 -28.60 -3.69 -17.68
CA ALA A 259 -29.05 -5.06 -17.82
C ALA A 259 -27.89 -5.92 -17.30
N THR A 260 -28.09 -6.52 -16.12
CA THR A 260 -27.09 -7.39 -15.52
C THR A 260 -27.08 -8.63 -16.39
N VAL A 261 -26.35 -8.60 -17.50
CA VAL A 261 -26.03 -9.81 -18.25
C VAL A 261 -25.09 -10.58 -17.34
N LYS A 262 -25.70 -11.39 -16.47
CA LYS A 262 -25.01 -12.33 -15.62
C LYS A 262 -24.44 -13.40 -16.54
N GLN A 263 -23.21 -13.19 -17.00
CA GLN A 263 -22.49 -14.30 -17.61
C GLN A 263 -22.02 -15.18 -16.46
N GLN A 264 -22.73 -16.29 -16.27
CA GLN A 264 -22.32 -17.37 -15.40
C GLN A 264 -21.41 -18.30 -16.18
N ALA A 265 -20.19 -18.46 -15.70
CA ALA A 265 -19.25 -19.39 -16.28
C ALA A 265 -18.39 -20.03 -15.17
N ARG A 266 -17.60 -21.01 -15.59
CA ARG A 266 -16.91 -21.93 -14.70
C ARG A 266 -15.45 -21.51 -14.51
N VAL A 267 -14.96 -21.61 -13.29
CA VAL A 267 -13.54 -21.52 -12.95
C VAL A 267 -13.01 -22.94 -12.75
N SER A 268 -12.03 -23.34 -13.55
CA SER A 268 -11.50 -24.71 -13.55
C SER A 268 -10.35 -24.85 -12.55
N LEU A 269 -10.19 -26.03 -11.95
CA LEU A 269 -9.08 -26.31 -11.03
C LEU A 269 -7.76 -26.32 -11.82
N LEU A 270 -6.79 -25.51 -11.40
CA LEU A 270 -5.42 -25.56 -11.93
C LEU A 270 -4.55 -26.50 -11.10
N ARG A 271 -4.60 -26.32 -9.78
CA ARG A 271 -3.92 -27.12 -8.77
C ARG A 271 -4.77 -27.10 -7.49
N PRO A 272 -4.60 -28.05 -6.56
CA PRO A 272 -5.37 -28.06 -5.31
C PRO A 272 -5.42 -26.65 -4.67
N GLY A 273 -6.64 -26.18 -4.39
CA GLY A 273 -6.90 -24.87 -3.79
C GLY A 273 -6.78 -23.65 -4.71
N VAL A 274 -6.38 -23.81 -5.99
CA VAL A 274 -6.27 -22.70 -6.95
C VAL A 274 -7.04 -22.99 -8.23
N PHE A 275 -7.98 -22.13 -8.53
CA PHE A 275 -8.84 -22.19 -9.71
C PHE A 275 -8.52 -21.03 -10.64
N GLU A 276 -8.48 -21.30 -11.95
CA GLU A 276 -8.22 -20.25 -12.95
C GLU A 276 -9.22 -20.30 -14.10
N THR A 277 -9.54 -19.11 -14.62
CA THR A 277 -10.27 -18.95 -15.87
C THR A 277 -9.86 -17.67 -16.60
N ARG A 278 -10.03 -17.66 -17.92
CA ARG A 278 -9.71 -16.52 -18.77
C ARG A 278 -10.99 -15.93 -19.33
N ILE A 279 -11.28 -14.69 -18.95
CA ILE A 279 -12.51 -14.00 -19.31
C ILE A 279 -12.19 -12.98 -20.41
N PRO A 280 -12.71 -13.15 -21.64
CA PRO A 280 -12.50 -12.17 -22.69
C PRO A 280 -13.35 -10.91 -22.42
N VAL A 281 -12.76 -9.73 -22.54
CA VAL A 281 -13.45 -8.44 -22.35
C VAL A 281 -13.40 -7.61 -23.63
N PHE A 282 -14.56 -7.15 -24.10
CA PHE A 282 -14.69 -6.54 -25.43
C PHE A 282 -15.11 -5.07 -25.38
N GLN A 283 -15.86 -4.67 -24.35
CA GLN A 283 -16.42 -3.32 -24.24
C GLN A 283 -15.56 -2.49 -23.30
N SER A 284 -15.38 -1.21 -23.59
CA SER A 284 -14.72 -0.31 -22.66
C SER A 284 -15.65 0.09 -21.52
N GLY A 285 -15.14 0.14 -20.29
CA GLY A 285 -15.89 0.55 -19.11
C GLY A 285 -15.44 -0.20 -17.86
N GLU A 286 -16.16 0.02 -16.76
CA GLU A 286 -15.91 -0.67 -15.49
C GLU A 286 -16.63 -2.01 -15.48
N TYR A 287 -15.90 -3.09 -15.19
CA TYR A 287 -16.42 -4.43 -15.00
C TYR A 287 -16.38 -4.79 -13.52
N SER A 288 -17.32 -5.64 -13.11
CA SER A 288 -17.35 -6.21 -11.75
C SER A 288 -17.51 -7.72 -11.81
N ILE A 289 -16.59 -8.47 -11.20
CA ILE A 289 -16.66 -9.94 -11.06
C ILE A 289 -17.00 -10.29 -9.62
N ARG A 290 -17.94 -11.21 -9.42
CA ARG A 290 -18.21 -11.86 -8.14
C ARG A 290 -18.09 -13.36 -8.29
N VAL A 291 -17.43 -14.02 -7.34
CA VAL A 291 -17.31 -15.50 -7.34
C VAL A 291 -18.11 -16.05 -6.17
N ARG A 292 -18.84 -17.14 -6.40
CA ARG A 292 -19.63 -17.80 -5.38
C ARG A 292 -18.77 -18.78 -4.61
N ASP A 293 -18.71 -18.63 -3.30
CA ASP A 293 -18.01 -19.57 -2.43
C ASP A 293 -18.88 -20.82 -2.20
N PRO A 294 -18.36 -22.03 -2.49
CA PRO A 294 -19.13 -23.27 -2.41
C PRO A 294 -19.43 -23.71 -0.96
N ILE A 295 -18.72 -23.17 0.04
CA ILE A 295 -18.92 -23.53 1.45
C ILE A 295 -19.99 -22.67 2.10
N THR A 296 -19.87 -21.35 2.03
CA THR A 296 -20.87 -20.45 2.64
C THR A 296 -22.08 -20.22 1.73
N GLY A 297 -21.95 -20.53 0.44
CA GLY A 297 -22.95 -20.24 -0.59
C GLY A 297 -23.10 -18.75 -0.90
N LYS A 298 -22.30 -17.87 -0.28
CA LYS A 298 -22.32 -16.42 -0.48
C LYS A 298 -21.36 -16.01 -1.60
N TYR A 299 -21.62 -14.86 -2.21
CA TYR A 299 -20.68 -14.25 -3.13
C TYR A 299 -19.57 -13.54 -2.35
N ALA A 300 -18.33 -13.72 -2.80
CA ALA A 300 -17.20 -12.92 -2.37
C ALA A 300 -17.35 -11.46 -2.81
N ASP A 301 -16.54 -10.59 -2.21
CA ASP A 301 -16.53 -9.17 -2.55
C ASP A 301 -16.26 -8.96 -4.04
N PRO A 302 -16.98 -8.01 -4.69
CA PRO A 302 -16.79 -7.76 -6.10
C PRO A 302 -15.40 -7.23 -6.41
N ILE A 303 -14.75 -7.83 -7.40
CA ILE A 303 -13.51 -7.31 -7.98
C ILE A 303 -13.89 -6.34 -9.10
N HIS A 304 -13.43 -5.12 -8.97
CA HIS A 304 -13.61 -4.06 -9.97
C HIS A 304 -12.34 -3.91 -10.81
N PHE A 305 -12.49 -3.84 -12.13
CA PHE A 305 -11.39 -3.53 -13.04
C PHE A 305 -11.88 -2.68 -14.21
N GLN A 306 -10.98 -1.86 -14.73
CA GLN A 306 -11.27 -0.94 -15.83
C GLN A 306 -10.83 -1.56 -17.15
N VAL A 307 -11.67 -1.50 -18.17
CA VAL A 307 -11.28 -1.81 -19.55
C VAL A 307 -11.22 -0.51 -20.33
N ALA A 308 -10.02 -0.10 -20.69
CA ALA A 308 -9.78 1.05 -21.53
C ALA A 308 -10.11 0.71 -22.99
N SER A 309 -10.74 1.64 -23.71
CA SER A 309 -10.78 1.56 -25.16
C SER A 309 -9.36 1.73 -25.70
N LEU A 310 -8.99 0.95 -26.72
CA LEU A 310 -7.77 1.27 -27.48
C LEU A 310 -7.93 2.70 -28.02
N SER A 311 -7.07 3.63 -27.59
CA SER A 311 -6.93 4.93 -28.25
C SER A 311 -6.72 4.70 -29.73
N ALA A 312 -7.44 5.43 -30.59
CA ALA A 312 -7.28 5.35 -32.03
C ALA A 312 -5.81 5.56 -32.44
N GLU A 313 -5.07 6.40 -31.70
CA GLU A 313 -3.65 6.68 -31.89
C GLU A 313 -2.74 5.46 -31.66
N ARG A 314 -3.15 4.51 -30.80
CA ARG A 314 -2.38 3.27 -30.56
C ARG A 314 -2.74 2.14 -31.51
N ARG A 315 -3.88 2.19 -32.20
CA ARG A 315 -4.23 1.19 -33.24
C ARG A 315 -3.33 1.31 -34.46
N SER A 316 -2.88 2.52 -34.77
CA SER A 316 -1.91 2.80 -35.82
C SER A 316 -0.98 3.91 -35.37
N ALA A 317 0.25 3.55 -35.03
CA ALA A 317 1.33 4.53 -34.78
C ALA A 317 1.85 5.18 -36.07
N VAL A 318 1.29 4.82 -37.23
CA VAL A 318 1.65 5.41 -38.52
C VAL A 318 0.95 6.76 -38.67
N ARG A 319 1.73 7.81 -38.95
CA ARG A 319 1.21 9.14 -39.28
C ARG A 319 0.26 9.05 -40.49
N ASP A 320 -0.99 9.45 -40.30
CA ASP A 320 -1.93 9.63 -41.41
C ASP A 320 -1.80 11.05 -41.98
N SER A 321 -0.94 11.19 -43.00
CA SER A 321 -0.72 12.49 -43.66
C SER A 321 -1.99 13.01 -44.35
N THR A 322 -2.86 12.13 -44.83
CA THR A 322 -4.08 12.53 -45.54
C THR A 322 -5.07 13.22 -44.59
N VAL A 323 -5.24 12.66 -43.39
CA VAL A 323 -6.07 13.27 -42.34
C VAL A 323 -5.43 14.56 -41.82
N GLN A 324 -4.11 14.57 -41.63
CA GLN A 324 -3.36 15.76 -41.21
C GLN A 324 -3.60 16.94 -42.17
N HIS A 325 -3.44 16.73 -43.48
CA HIS A 325 -3.69 17.79 -44.48
C HIS A 325 -5.16 18.22 -44.52
N ARG A 326 -6.11 17.27 -44.47
CA ARG A 326 -7.54 17.59 -44.45
C ARG A 326 -7.95 18.43 -43.24
N LEU A 327 -7.41 18.13 -42.05
CA LEU A 327 -7.66 18.90 -40.83
C LEU A 327 -7.05 20.30 -40.91
N ALA A 328 -5.85 20.44 -41.50
CA ALA A 328 -5.24 21.74 -41.75
C ALA A 328 -6.14 22.60 -42.66
N ASP A 329 -6.63 22.04 -43.77
CA ASP A 329 -7.54 22.74 -44.70
C ASP A 329 -8.83 23.20 -44.00
N LEU A 330 -9.45 22.33 -43.20
CA LEU A 330 -10.69 22.63 -42.48
C LEU A 330 -10.51 23.70 -41.38
N SER A 331 -9.41 23.63 -40.64
CA SER A 331 -9.09 24.58 -39.57
C SER A 331 -8.49 25.89 -40.09
N ARG A 332 -8.25 26.00 -41.41
CA ARG A 332 -7.44 27.06 -42.03
C ARG A 332 -6.02 27.14 -41.45
N GLY A 333 -5.53 26.03 -40.92
CA GLY A 333 -4.15 25.85 -40.46
C GLY A 333 -3.24 25.38 -41.59
N GLN A 334 -2.02 25.02 -41.22
CA GLN A 334 -1.06 24.39 -42.13
C GLN A 334 -0.54 23.07 -41.54
N ALA A 335 -0.29 22.10 -42.40
CA ALA A 335 0.29 20.81 -42.03
C ALA A 335 1.78 20.81 -42.39
N TYR A 336 2.63 20.52 -41.42
CA TYR A 336 4.08 20.48 -41.60
C TYR A 336 4.60 19.04 -41.54
N GLU A 337 5.71 18.80 -42.24
CA GLU A 337 6.49 17.57 -42.16
C GLU A 337 7.78 17.81 -41.39
N LEU A 338 8.45 16.75 -40.91
CA LEU A 338 9.72 16.85 -40.19
C LEU A 338 10.78 17.66 -40.93
N THR A 339 10.76 17.66 -42.27
CA THR A 339 11.68 18.42 -43.12
C THR A 339 11.40 19.91 -43.14
N ASN A 340 10.17 20.33 -42.83
CA ASN A 340 9.70 21.71 -42.95
C ASN A 340 9.27 22.28 -41.57
N VAL A 341 9.64 21.61 -40.47
CA VAL A 341 9.31 22.04 -39.10
C VAL A 341 9.88 23.43 -38.79
N ASP A 342 11.03 23.78 -39.37
CA ASP A 342 11.67 25.09 -39.13
C ASP A 342 10.83 26.28 -39.62
N ASP A 343 9.92 26.04 -40.58
CA ASP A 343 9.03 27.07 -41.10
C ASP A 343 7.84 27.34 -40.17
N ILE A 344 7.53 26.44 -39.24
CA ILE A 344 6.44 26.62 -38.24
C ILE A 344 6.64 27.91 -37.45
N LEU A 345 7.87 28.21 -37.04
CA LEU A 345 8.19 29.42 -36.27
C LEU A 345 8.03 30.71 -37.09
N LYS A 346 8.17 30.62 -38.43
CA LYS A 346 7.98 31.76 -39.34
C LYS A 346 6.49 32.00 -39.60
N ASP A 347 5.73 30.92 -39.73
CA ASP A 347 4.31 30.96 -40.09
C ASP A 347 3.38 31.13 -38.87
N LEU A 348 3.87 30.89 -37.66
CA LEU A 348 3.26 31.34 -36.41
C LEU A 348 3.38 32.87 -36.30
N SER A 349 2.59 33.59 -37.11
CA SER A 349 2.48 35.04 -36.97
C SER A 349 1.89 35.34 -35.59
N SER A 350 2.68 35.94 -34.70
CA SER A 350 2.20 36.43 -33.41
C SER A 350 1.18 37.54 -33.68
N LYS A 351 -0.10 37.19 -33.71
CA LYS A 351 -1.17 38.18 -33.76
C LYS A 351 -1.18 38.81 -32.38
N THR A 352 -0.55 39.98 -32.22
CA THR A 352 -0.59 40.74 -30.98
C THR A 352 -2.05 41.02 -30.68
N ILE A 353 -2.62 40.29 -29.72
CA ILE A 353 -3.99 40.53 -29.28
C ILE A 353 -3.92 41.84 -28.49
N THR A 354 -4.33 42.94 -29.11
CA THR A 354 -4.47 44.22 -28.40
C THR A 354 -5.71 44.11 -27.51
N GLU A 355 -5.50 43.67 -26.28
CA GLU A 355 -6.56 43.59 -25.28
C GLU A 355 -6.98 45.01 -24.91
N ARG A 356 -8.21 45.39 -25.29
CA ARG A 356 -8.77 46.70 -24.97
C ARG A 356 -9.50 46.60 -23.63
N THR A 357 -8.77 46.81 -22.54
CA THR A 357 -9.37 46.92 -21.20
C THR A 357 -10.16 48.22 -21.09
N VAL A 358 -11.47 48.10 -20.92
CA VAL A 358 -12.34 49.24 -20.63
C VAL A 358 -12.42 49.37 -19.10
N ASP A 359 -11.66 50.30 -18.54
CA ASP A 359 -11.70 50.62 -17.11
C ASP A 359 -12.86 51.58 -16.82
N ILE A 360 -13.99 51.05 -16.33
CA ILE A 360 -15.16 51.86 -15.96
C ILE A 360 -14.97 52.33 -14.52
N ARG A 361 -14.45 53.56 -14.36
CA ARG A 361 -14.35 54.19 -13.04
C ARG A 361 -15.66 54.89 -12.69
N GLN A 362 -16.26 54.48 -11.57
CA GLN A 362 -17.45 55.13 -11.04
C GLN A 362 -17.09 56.53 -10.54
N LEU A 363 -17.79 57.57 -10.98
CA LEU A 363 -17.44 58.96 -10.64
C LEU A 363 -17.48 59.23 -9.12
N TRP A 364 -18.36 58.55 -8.38
CA TRP A 364 -18.45 58.71 -6.91
C TRP A 364 -17.20 58.29 -6.14
N SER A 365 -16.33 57.47 -6.74
CA SER A 365 -15.14 56.88 -6.12
C SER A 365 -13.88 57.55 -6.63
N THR A 366 -14.04 58.66 -7.37
CA THR A 366 -12.93 59.52 -7.73
C THR A 366 -12.68 60.53 -6.61
N TRP A 367 -11.40 60.83 -6.38
CA TRP A 367 -10.94 61.83 -5.40
C TRP A 367 -11.70 63.17 -5.45
N PRO A 368 -12.05 63.73 -6.63
CA PRO A 368 -12.81 64.98 -6.71
C PRO A 368 -14.20 64.88 -6.07
N CYS A 369 -14.89 63.76 -6.26
CA CYS A 369 -16.25 63.58 -5.72
C CYS A 369 -16.20 63.42 -4.19
N PHE A 370 -15.19 62.72 -3.68
CA PHE A 370 -14.93 62.61 -2.24
C PHE A 370 -14.58 63.96 -1.61
N ALA A 371 -13.69 64.73 -2.26
CA ALA A 371 -13.32 66.07 -1.82
C ALA A 371 -14.54 67.02 -1.80
N LEU A 372 -15.41 66.96 -2.82
CA LEU A 372 -16.65 67.74 -2.87
C LEU A 372 -17.59 67.41 -1.71
N LEU A 373 -17.75 66.12 -1.39
CA LEU A 373 -18.63 65.66 -0.31
C LEU A 373 -18.11 66.11 1.07
N ILE A 374 -16.79 66.00 1.30
CA ILE A 374 -16.15 66.54 2.50
C ILE A 374 -16.37 68.05 2.60
N LEU A 375 -16.21 68.78 1.50
CA LEU A 375 -16.35 70.24 1.50
C LEU A 375 -17.79 70.66 1.80
N LEU A 376 -18.78 69.93 1.30
CA LEU A 376 -20.20 70.14 1.65
C LEU A 376 -20.47 69.85 3.14
N MET A 377 -19.93 68.76 3.71
CA MET A 377 -20.09 68.47 5.14
C MET A 377 -19.39 69.51 6.03
N LEU A 378 -18.17 69.92 5.67
CA LEU A 378 -17.47 70.97 6.40
C LEU A 378 -18.18 72.32 6.26
N GLY A 379 -18.74 72.60 5.09
CA GLY A 379 -19.56 73.78 4.83
C GLY A 379 -20.83 73.79 5.68
N GLU A 380 -21.54 72.66 5.77
CA GLU A 380 -22.71 72.50 6.63
C GLU A 380 -22.33 72.72 8.10
N TRP A 381 -21.27 72.05 8.58
CA TRP A 381 -20.79 72.22 9.95
C TRP A 381 -20.43 73.67 10.25
N TRP A 382 -19.74 74.34 9.33
CA TRP A 382 -19.37 75.75 9.47
C TRP A 382 -20.60 76.66 9.52
N CYS A 383 -21.57 76.46 8.62
CA CYS A 383 -22.84 77.18 8.64
C CYS A 383 -23.62 76.95 9.94
N ARG A 384 -23.71 75.70 10.42
CA ARG A 384 -24.39 75.36 11.67
C ARG A 384 -23.72 76.05 12.87
N LYS A 385 -22.38 76.12 12.87
CA LYS A 385 -21.60 76.81 13.89
C LYS A 385 -21.77 78.34 13.84
N LEU A 386 -21.92 78.94 12.66
CA LEU A 386 -22.20 80.37 12.51
C LEU A 386 -23.62 80.77 12.98
N VAL A 387 -24.59 79.87 12.81
CA VAL A 387 -26.01 80.14 13.09
C VAL A 387 -26.43 79.71 14.53
N ASN A 388 -25.53 79.15 15.34
CA ASN A 388 -25.79 78.69 16.72
C ASN A 388 -27.01 77.75 16.85
N LEU A 389 -27.21 76.88 15.85
CA LEU A 389 -28.16 75.77 15.95
C LEU A 389 -27.47 74.61 16.72
N PRO A 390 -28.17 73.91 17.63
CA PRO A 390 -27.58 72.83 18.41
C PRO A 390 -26.99 71.74 17.51
#